data_AF-A0A646IKX8-F1
#
_entry.id   AF-A0A646IKX8-F1
#
_cell.length_a   1.000
_cell.length_b   1.000
_cell.length_c   1.000
_cell.angle_alpha   90.00
_cell.angle_beta   90.00
_cell.angle_gamma   90.00
#
_symmetry.space_group_name_H-M   'P 1'
#
loop_
_entity.id
_entity.type
_entity.pdbx_description
1 polymer ?
#
loop_
_entity_poly.entity_id
_entity_poly.type
_entity_poly.pdbx_seq_one_letter_code
_entity_poly.pdbx_strand_id
1 'polypeptide(L)'
;VLLVRKVWRGWRELMSDERLPRTSMPRVDASVTWIGFALILASSMGLEAIRMYSLHMKLPRAPGGVLGDVIGGAMQHSLGFTGGTLALLFTFLVGLSLFFHFSWLNLAEQIGAGVEMLFVGFKTRRESKQDRAIGEAAKVQREEVVET
;
A
#
# COMPACT_ATOMS: atom_id res chain seq x y z
N VAL A 1 25.87 21.99 2.26
CA VAL A 1 25.22 22.47 3.51
C VAL A 1 24.29 23.68 3.27
N LEU A 2 24.72 24.73 2.57
CA LEU A 2 23.91 25.95 2.36
C LEU A 2 22.65 25.73 1.50
N LEU A 3 22.73 24.87 0.48
CA LEU A 3 21.58 24.53 -0.38
C LEU A 3 20.48 23.78 0.38
N VAL A 4 20.86 22.78 1.19
CA VAL A 4 19.94 22.03 2.05
C VAL A 4 19.23 22.95 3.04
N ARG A 5 19.95 23.93 3.60
CA ARG A 5 19.39 24.88 4.56
C ARG A 5 18.45 25.91 3.91
N LYS A 6 18.62 26.20 2.60
CA LYS A 6 17.70 27.03 1.80
C LYS A 6 16.43 26.27 1.43
N VAL A 7 16.57 25.01 1.01
CA VAL A 7 15.44 24.11 0.70
C VAL A 7 14.61 23.84 1.95
N TRP A 8 15.26 23.63 3.10
CA TRP A 8 14.57 23.40 4.37
C TRP A 8 13.84 24.65 4.88
N ARG A 9 14.41 25.85 4.67
CA ARG A 9 13.71 27.09 5.00
C ARG A 9 12.53 27.33 4.07
N GLY A 10 12.69 27.15 2.76
CA GLY A 10 11.58 27.29 1.80
C GLY A 10 10.46 26.27 2.06
N TRP A 11 10.80 25.03 2.40
CA TRP A 11 9.83 24.00 2.78
C TRP A 11 9.10 24.37 4.08
N ARG A 12 9.82 24.92 5.06
CA ARG A 12 9.22 25.39 6.32
C ARG A 12 8.32 26.61 6.13
N GLU A 13 8.68 27.51 5.21
CA GLU A 13 7.94 28.73 4.87
C GLU A 13 6.63 28.40 4.15
N LEU A 14 6.66 27.42 3.22
CA LEU A 14 5.48 26.87 2.55
C LEU A 14 4.53 26.13 3.51
N MET A 15 5.07 25.52 4.56
CA MET A 15 4.27 24.89 5.62
C MET A 15 3.71 25.89 6.64
N SER A 16 4.20 27.13 6.65
CA SER A 16 3.77 28.19 7.58
C SER A 16 2.86 29.25 6.95
N ASP A 17 2.47 29.12 5.68
CA ASP A 17 1.48 30.00 5.07
C ASP A 17 0.06 29.64 5.57
N GLU A 18 -0.26 30.12 6.77
CA GLU A 18 -1.58 30.08 7.43
C GLU A 18 -2.64 30.96 6.73
N ARG A 19 -2.47 31.28 5.43
CA ARG A 19 -3.41 32.08 4.62
C ARG A 19 -4.41 31.26 3.80
N LEU A 20 -4.50 29.96 4.03
CA LEU A 20 -5.70 29.25 3.62
C LEU A 20 -6.73 29.50 4.71
N PRO A 21 -7.90 30.10 4.42
CA PRO A 21 -9.01 30.03 5.36
C PRO A 21 -9.10 28.56 5.80
N ARG A 22 -9.37 28.31 7.09
CA ARG A 22 -9.87 27.00 7.51
C ARG A 22 -11.25 26.81 6.86
N THR A 23 -11.30 26.72 5.54
CA THR A 23 -12.38 26.17 4.75
C THR A 23 -12.47 24.76 5.25
N SER A 24 -13.33 24.59 6.27
CA SER A 24 -14.02 23.36 6.62
C SER A 24 -13.30 22.18 5.99
N MET A 25 -12.22 21.70 6.63
CA MET A 25 -11.60 20.44 6.25
C MET A 25 -12.78 19.51 5.95
N PRO A 26 -12.89 18.94 4.74
CA PRO A 26 -14.04 18.12 4.40
C PRO A 26 -14.13 17.12 5.54
N ARG A 27 -15.14 17.28 6.39
CA ARG A 27 -15.31 16.38 7.52
C ARG A 27 -15.57 15.08 6.81
N VAL A 28 -14.56 14.21 6.86
CA VAL A 28 -14.69 12.87 6.36
C VAL A 28 -15.87 12.32 7.15
N ASP A 29 -16.99 12.16 6.45
CA ASP A 29 -18.24 11.86 7.11
C ASP A 29 -18.05 10.52 7.81
N ALA A 30 -18.03 10.53 9.14
CA ALA A 30 -17.76 9.34 9.92
C ALA A 30 -18.72 8.20 9.53
N SER A 31 -19.94 8.55 9.10
CA SER A 31 -20.90 7.61 8.52
C SER A 31 -20.35 6.87 7.31
N VAL A 32 -19.69 7.56 6.37
CA VAL A 32 -19.08 6.95 5.18
C VAL A 32 -17.95 6.00 5.57
N THR A 33 -17.15 6.38 6.56
CA THR A 33 -16.08 5.52 7.10
C THR A 33 -16.66 4.25 7.73
N TRP A 34 -17.69 4.38 8.56
CA TRP A 34 -18.35 3.24 9.20
C TRP A 34 -19.05 2.32 8.20
N ILE A 35 -19.66 2.88 7.15
CA ILE A 35 -20.24 2.09 6.05
C ILE A 35 -19.14 1.32 5.31
N GLY A 36 -18.03 1.99 4.96
CA GLY A 36 -16.87 1.34 4.35
C GLY A 36 -16.33 0.19 5.19
N PHE A 37 -16.18 0.42 6.49
CA PHE A 37 -15.76 -0.61 7.45
C PHE A 37 -16.74 -1.80 7.51
N ALA A 38 -18.04 -1.55 7.58
CA ALA A 38 -19.06 -2.60 7.59
C ALA A 38 -19.04 -3.43 6.30
N LEU A 39 -18.84 -2.80 5.14
CA LEU A 39 -18.70 -3.50 3.86
C LEU A 39 -17.45 -4.38 3.83
N ILE A 40 -16.31 -3.88 4.31
CA ILE A 40 -15.07 -4.66 4.42
C ILE A 40 -15.29 -5.88 5.30
N LEU A 41 -15.88 -5.71 6.49
CA LEU A 41 -16.16 -6.81 7.40
C LEU A 41 -17.10 -7.85 6.78
N ALA A 42 -18.23 -7.41 6.22
CA ALA A 42 -19.20 -8.30 5.59
C ALA A 42 -18.60 -9.09 4.44
N SER A 43 -17.83 -8.44 3.56
CA SER A 43 -17.12 -9.10 2.46
C SER A 43 -16.05 -10.06 2.95
N SER A 44 -15.28 -9.72 4.00
CA SER A 44 -14.27 -10.61 4.57
C SER A 44 -14.90 -11.89 5.11
N MET A 45 -15.96 -11.75 5.91
CA MET A 45 -16.68 -12.90 6.48
C MET A 45 -17.30 -13.79 5.39
N GLY A 46 -17.87 -13.18 4.34
CA GLY A 46 -18.40 -13.91 3.19
C GLY A 46 -17.32 -14.63 2.39
N LEU A 47 -16.17 -13.99 2.13
CA LEU A 47 -15.05 -14.60 1.40
C LEU A 47 -14.44 -15.76 2.18
N GLU A 48 -14.33 -15.64 3.50
CA GLU A 48 -13.89 -16.72 4.37
C GLU A 48 -14.84 -17.91 4.29
N ALA A 49 -16.16 -17.69 4.33
CA ALA A 49 -17.15 -18.76 4.21
C ALA A 49 -17.10 -19.49 2.86
N ILE A 50 -16.88 -18.76 1.75
CA ILE A 50 -16.84 -19.37 0.42
C ILE A 50 -15.49 -20.05 0.13
N ARG A 51 -14.37 -19.46 0.57
CA ARG A 51 -13.02 -19.82 0.06
C ARG A 51 -12.14 -20.53 1.09
N MET A 52 -12.35 -20.29 2.38
CA MET A 52 -11.49 -20.82 3.44
C MET A 52 -11.88 -22.24 3.88
N TYR A 53 -12.81 -22.90 3.17
CA TYR A 53 -13.21 -24.30 3.44
C TYR A 53 -12.04 -25.31 3.31
N SER A 54 -10.96 -24.94 2.61
CA SER A 54 -9.80 -25.82 2.40
C SER A 54 -8.77 -25.78 3.53
N LEU A 55 -8.84 -24.80 4.44
CA LEU A 55 -8.01 -24.76 5.63
C LEU A 55 -8.54 -25.80 6.62
N HIS A 56 -7.89 -26.96 6.67
CA HIS A 56 -8.17 -28.04 7.62
C HIS A 56 -7.73 -27.70 9.05
N MET A 57 -8.03 -26.49 9.54
CA MET A 57 -7.98 -26.20 10.97
C MET A 57 -9.26 -26.76 11.59
N LYS A 58 -9.10 -27.63 12.60
CA LYS A 58 -10.21 -28.17 13.40
C LYS A 58 -10.90 -27.04 14.17
N LEU A 59 -11.77 -26.28 13.51
CA LEU A 59 -12.71 -25.40 14.18
C LEU A 59 -14.07 -26.11 14.29
N PRO A 60 -14.80 -25.96 15.43
CA PRO A 60 -16.13 -26.54 15.61
C PRO A 60 -17.19 -26.04 14.60
N ARG A 61 -16.90 -24.95 13.87
CA ARG A 61 -17.81 -24.29 12.94
C ARG A 61 -17.06 -23.88 11.68
N ALA A 62 -17.79 -23.82 10.56
CA ALA A 62 -17.26 -23.36 9.28
C ALA A 62 -16.58 -21.98 9.39
N PRO A 63 -15.51 -21.74 8.61
CA PRO A 63 -14.85 -20.44 8.55
C PRO A 63 -15.82 -19.35 8.07
N GLY A 64 -15.71 -18.13 8.59
CA GLY A 64 -16.65 -17.02 8.31
C GLY A 64 -17.83 -16.89 9.29
N GLY A 65 -18.12 -17.91 10.10
CA GLY A 65 -19.20 -17.88 11.10
C GLY A 65 -20.60 -17.74 10.50
N VAL A 66 -21.63 -17.54 11.34
CA VAL A 66 -23.04 -17.53 10.90
C VAL A 66 -23.32 -16.43 9.88
N LEU A 67 -22.77 -15.23 10.09
CA LEU A 67 -22.97 -14.12 9.15
C LEU A 67 -22.26 -14.36 7.82
N GLY A 68 -21.04 -14.93 7.84
CA GLY A 68 -20.32 -15.31 6.64
C GLY A 68 -21.06 -16.39 5.83
N ASP A 69 -21.64 -17.39 6.50
CA ASP A 69 -22.44 -18.44 5.86
C ASP A 69 -23.70 -17.86 5.19
N VAL A 70 -24.39 -16.92 5.85
CA VAL A 70 -25.58 -16.26 5.29
C VAL A 70 -25.21 -15.39 4.10
N ILE A 71 -24.19 -14.54 4.23
CA ILE A 71 -23.74 -13.62 3.18
C ILE A 71 -23.18 -14.42 2.00
N GLY A 72 -22.27 -15.35 2.27
CA GLY A 72 -21.63 -16.21 1.28
C GLY A 72 -22.63 -17.13 0.59
N GLY A 73 -23.57 -17.71 1.34
CA GLY A 73 -24.66 -18.53 0.80
C GLY A 73 -25.60 -17.73 -0.11
N ALA A 74 -26.00 -16.52 0.28
CA ALA A 74 -26.82 -15.64 -0.55
C ALA A 74 -26.11 -15.23 -1.84
N MET A 75 -24.80 -14.97 -1.78
CA MET A 75 -24.01 -14.59 -2.95
C MET A 75 -23.77 -15.78 -3.90
N GLN A 76 -23.55 -16.98 -3.36
CA GLN A 76 -23.48 -18.21 -4.14
C GLN A 76 -24.83 -18.56 -4.79
N HIS A 77 -25.94 -18.35 -4.10
CA HIS A 77 -27.27 -18.64 -4.63
C HIS A 77 -27.64 -17.70 -5.79
N SER A 78 -27.27 -16.43 -5.70
CA SER A 78 -27.60 -15.41 -6.71
C SER A 78 -26.66 -15.40 -7.92
N LEU A 79 -25.35 -15.52 -7.70
CA LEU A 79 -24.32 -15.33 -8.74
C LEU A 79 -23.47 -16.59 -9.01
N GLY A 80 -23.75 -17.70 -8.32
CA GLY A 80 -22.91 -18.90 -8.34
C GLY A 80 -21.61 -18.73 -7.56
N PHE A 81 -20.80 -19.79 -7.50
CA PHE A 81 -19.55 -19.81 -6.73
C PHE A 81 -18.55 -18.74 -7.17
N THR A 82 -18.27 -18.67 -8.47
CA THR A 82 -17.30 -17.71 -9.03
C THR A 82 -17.83 -16.28 -9.00
N GLY A 83 -19.09 -16.07 -9.40
CA GLY A 83 -19.71 -14.75 -9.41
C GLY A 83 -19.87 -14.17 -8.01
N GLY A 84 -20.25 -15.00 -7.03
CA GLY A 84 -20.35 -14.59 -5.63
C GLY A 84 -19.02 -14.19 -5.03
N THR A 85 -17.95 -14.93 -5.35
CA THR A 85 -16.58 -14.57 -4.93
C THR A 85 -16.13 -13.23 -5.53
N LEU A 86 -16.36 -13.03 -6.84
CA LEU A 86 -16.01 -11.78 -7.52
C LEU A 86 -16.80 -10.58 -6.98
N ALA A 87 -18.10 -10.76 -6.72
CA ALA A 87 -18.93 -9.72 -6.12
C ALA A 87 -18.43 -9.33 -4.73
N LEU A 88 -18.12 -10.31 -3.86
CA LEU A 88 -17.60 -10.02 -2.52
C LEU A 88 -16.23 -9.33 -2.57
N LEU A 89 -15.35 -9.72 -3.51
CA LEU A 89 -14.07 -9.04 -3.74
C LEU A 89 -14.28 -7.60 -4.21
N PHE A 90 -15.21 -7.37 -5.13
CA PHE A 90 -15.51 -6.02 -5.60
C PHE A 90 -16.06 -5.14 -4.47
N THR A 91 -17.03 -5.65 -3.70
CA THR A 91 -17.56 -4.97 -2.52
C THR A 91 -16.48 -4.71 -1.46
N PHE A 92 -15.53 -5.63 -1.28
CA PHE A 92 -14.39 -5.45 -0.40
C PHE A 92 -13.50 -4.28 -0.85
N LEU A 93 -13.16 -4.23 -2.15
CA LEU A 93 -12.36 -3.15 -2.73
C LEU A 93 -13.07 -1.78 -2.66
N VAL A 94 -14.38 -1.76 -2.89
CA VAL A 94 -15.20 -0.54 -2.71
C VAL A 94 -15.21 -0.13 -1.23
N GLY A 95 -15.37 -1.08 -0.31
CA GLY A 95 -15.31 -0.83 1.13
C GLY A 95 -13.97 -0.24 1.56
N LEU A 96 -12.85 -0.75 1.03
CA LEU A 96 -11.50 -0.19 1.25
C LEU A 96 -11.39 1.25 0.74
N SER A 97 -11.90 1.52 -0.46
CA SER A 97 -11.92 2.88 -1.02
C SER A 97 -12.69 3.85 -0.12
N LEU A 98 -13.82 3.43 0.44
CA LEU A 98 -14.63 4.25 1.34
C LEU A 98 -13.99 4.40 2.72
N PHE A 99 -13.37 3.34 3.26
CA PHE A 99 -12.76 3.38 4.59
C PHE A 99 -11.49 4.23 4.62
N PHE A 100 -10.63 4.09 3.62
CA PHE A 100 -9.36 4.82 3.56
C PHE A 100 -9.48 6.19 2.90
N HIS A 101 -10.60 6.49 2.24
CA HIS A 101 -10.84 7.75 1.53
C HIS A 101 -9.72 8.12 0.54
N PHE A 102 -9.00 7.13 0.00
CA PHE A 102 -7.98 7.36 -1.02
C PHE A 102 -8.54 7.07 -2.42
N SER A 103 -8.01 7.79 -3.41
CA SER A 103 -8.25 7.50 -4.82
C SER A 103 -7.35 6.35 -5.28
N TRP A 104 -7.89 5.41 -6.05
CA TRP A 104 -7.12 4.34 -6.71
C TRP A 104 -5.96 4.87 -7.55
N LEU A 105 -6.12 6.07 -8.14
CA LEU A 105 -5.05 6.73 -8.89
C LEU A 105 -3.87 7.10 -7.98
N ASN A 106 -4.17 7.67 -6.80
CA ASN A 106 -3.15 8.04 -5.82
C ASN A 106 -2.45 6.78 -5.26
N LEU A 107 -3.19 5.69 -5.06
CA LEU A 107 -2.58 4.41 -4.66
C LEU A 107 -1.64 3.88 -5.76
N ALA A 108 -2.07 3.91 -7.02
CA ALA A 108 -1.24 3.48 -8.14
C ALA A 108 0.04 4.33 -8.28
N GLU A 109 -0.07 5.64 -8.09
CA GLU A 109 1.06 6.56 -8.09
C GLU A 109 2.04 6.27 -6.95
N GLN A 110 1.54 6.07 -5.73
CA GLN A 110 2.39 5.71 -4.58
C GLN A 110 3.10 4.37 -4.76
N ILE A 111 2.41 3.37 -5.31
CA ILE A 111 3.00 2.07 -5.63
C ILE A 111 4.09 2.24 -6.69
N GLY A 112 3.82 3.02 -7.75
CA GLY A 112 4.77 3.34 -8.81
C GLY A 112 6.03 4.03 -8.28
N ALA A 113 5.85 5.07 -7.46
CA ALA A 113 6.94 5.78 -6.81
C ALA A 113 7.77 4.87 -5.88
N GLY A 114 7.11 3.97 -5.15
CA GLY A 114 7.78 2.97 -4.32
C GLY A 114 8.63 2.00 -5.14
N VAL A 115 8.10 1.51 -6.26
CA VAL A 115 8.81 0.62 -7.19
C VAL A 115 10.01 1.34 -7.82
N GLU A 116 9.83 2.59 -8.26
CA GLU A 116 10.91 3.41 -8.82
C GLU A 116 12.04 3.61 -7.80
N MET A 117 11.69 3.98 -6.56
CA MET A 117 12.66 4.17 -5.48
C MET A 117 13.42 2.86 -5.17
N LEU A 118 12.73 1.72 -5.15
CA LEU A 118 13.37 0.41 -4.96
C LEU A 118 14.33 0.08 -6.11
N PHE A 119 13.92 0.36 -7.35
CA PHE A 119 14.74 0.10 -8.54
C PHE A 119 16.00 0.97 -8.55
N VAL A 120 15.87 2.28 -8.32
CA VAL A 120 17.00 3.20 -8.21
C VAL A 120 17.90 2.80 -7.05
N GLY A 121 17.34 2.50 -5.88
CA GLY A 121 18.10 2.03 -4.72
C GLY A 121 18.88 0.75 -4.99
N PHE A 122 18.30 -0.21 -5.71
CA PHE A 122 18.99 -1.43 -6.11
C PHE A 122 20.13 -1.16 -7.10
N LYS A 123 19.88 -0.30 -8.10
CA LYS A 123 20.89 0.10 -9.09
C LYS A 123 22.07 0.83 -8.43
N THR A 124 21.82 1.83 -7.60
CA THR A 124 22.86 2.58 -6.88
C THR A 124 23.65 1.71 -5.90
N ARG A 125 23.00 0.74 -5.24
CA ARG A 125 23.69 -0.27 -4.42
C ARG A 125 24.60 -1.19 -5.25
N ARG A 126 24.28 -1.39 -6.52
CA ARG A 126 25.09 -2.21 -7.44
C ARG A 126 26.28 -1.42 -7.99
N GLU A 127 26.05 -0.17 -8.39
CA GLU A 127 27.08 0.75 -8.89
C GLU A 127 28.10 1.10 -7.80
N SER A 128 27.65 1.40 -6.56
CA SER A 128 28.57 1.65 -5.44
C SER A 128 29.48 0.47 -5.08
N LYS A 129 29.10 -0.77 -5.42
CA LYS A 129 29.98 -1.94 -5.29
C LYS A 129 31.03 -1.99 -6.41
N GLN A 130 30.66 -1.61 -7.63
CA GLN A 130 31.59 -1.52 -8.77
C GLN A 130 32.58 -0.38 -8.58
N ASP A 131 32.12 0.79 -8.14
CA ASP A 131 32.99 1.95 -7.91
C ASP A 131 34.02 1.70 -6.80
N ARG A 132 33.66 0.92 -5.77
CA ARG A 132 34.63 0.49 -4.74
C ARG A 132 35.72 -0.42 -5.30
N ALA A 133 35.36 -1.37 -6.16
CA ALA A 133 36.33 -2.26 -6.80
C ALA A 133 37.30 -1.49 -7.74
N ILE A 134 36.78 -0.51 -8.50
CA ILE A 134 37.59 0.33 -9.39
C ILE A 134 38.48 1.30 -8.58
N GLY A 135 37.95 1.87 -7.50
CA GLY A 135 38.70 2.75 -6.61
C GLY A 135 39.84 2.05 -5.86
N GLU A 136 39.68 0.78 -5.52
CA GLU A 136 40.73 -0.06 -4.96
C GLU A 136 41.82 -0.38 -6.00
N ALA A 137 41.45 -0.76 -7.22
CA ALA A 137 42.41 -1.00 -8.31
C ALA A 137 43.22 0.25 -8.70
N ALA A 138 42.60 1.43 -8.68
CA ALA A 138 43.26 2.69 -8.99
C ALA A 138 44.23 3.16 -7.88
N LYS A 139 44.07 2.69 -6.64
CA LYS A 139 45.06 2.92 -5.56
C LYS A 139 46.31 2.08 -5.74
N VAL A 140 46.16 0.81 -6.11
CA VAL A 140 47.29 -0.12 -6.31
C VAL A 140 48.24 0.37 -7.42
N GLN A 141 47.68 0.88 -8.53
CA GLN A 141 48.50 1.42 -9.63
C GLN A 141 49.28 2.69 -9.26
N ARG A 142 48.85 3.45 -8.25
CA ARG A 142 49.59 4.64 -7.80
C ARG A 142 50.75 4.31 -6.87
N GLU A 143 50.70 3.17 -6.18
CA GLU A 143 51.82 2.70 -5.35
C GLU A 143 52.92 2.09 -6.22
N GLU A 144 52.58 1.34 -7.27
CA GLU A 144 53.58 0.77 -8.21
C GLU A 144 54.37 1.82 -8.99
N VAL A 145 53.75 2.96 -9.35
CA VAL A 145 54.41 4.05 -10.10
C VAL A 145 55.37 4.88 -9.23
N VAL A 146 55.27 4.80 -7.90
CA VAL A 146 56.17 5.54 -6.99
C VAL A 146 57.39 4.71 -6.59
N GLU A 147 57.32 3.38 -6.70
CA GLU A 147 58.44 2.47 -6.38
C GLU A 147 59.34 2.11 -7.58
N THR A 148 59.01 2.53 -8.80
CA THR A 148 59.83 2.30 -10.01
C THR A 148 60.52 3.56 -10.49
#